data_AF-A0A239KL23-F1
#
_entry.id   AF-A0A239KL23-F1
#
_cell.length_a   1.000
_cell.length_b   1.000
_cell.length_c   1.000
_cell.angle_alpha   90.00
_cell.angle_beta   90.00
_cell.angle_gamma   90.00
#
_symmetry.space_group_name_H-M   'P 1'
#
loop_
_entity.id
_entity.type
_entity.pdbx_description
1 polymer ?
#
loop_
_entity_poly.entity_id
_entity_poly.type
_entity_poly.pdbx_seq_one_letter_code
_entity_poly.pdbx_strand_id
1 'polypeptide(L)'
;MALSNEDLPPAWLRDYATIEADIGRMEEFAAKLDAEVRDNFAPHVARIYDDMSVDLPNAHDDFPELGSFLDAHRASALDTADLIYFYREATGAFATAAGTVSAQYRNADAFATARVSDVNKALNATSAAMPVPGWNAPDA
;
A
#
# COMPACT_ATOMS: atom_id res chain seq x y z
N MET A 1 -3.38 7.46 -29.39
CA MET A 1 -2.65 6.18 -29.33
C MET A 1 -3.20 5.40 -28.15
N ALA A 2 -3.67 4.18 -28.36
CA ALA A 2 -4.08 3.30 -27.26
C ALA A 2 -2.80 2.73 -26.62
N LEU A 3 -2.73 2.77 -25.28
CA LEU A 3 -1.65 2.14 -24.52
C LEU A 3 -1.66 0.63 -24.80
N SER A 4 -0.48 0.04 -24.99
CA SER A 4 -0.37 -1.41 -25.16
C SER A 4 -0.74 -2.10 -23.83
N ASN A 5 -1.09 -3.39 -23.87
CA ASN A 5 -1.48 -4.12 -22.65
C ASN A 5 -0.36 -4.16 -21.58
N GLU A 6 0.88 -3.95 -22.01
CA GLU A 6 2.10 -3.90 -21.19
C GLU A 6 2.27 -2.56 -20.48
N ASP A 7 1.72 -1.48 -21.05
CA ASP A 7 1.75 -0.13 -20.46
C ASP A 7 0.60 0.11 -19.46
N LEU A 8 -0.30 -0.85 -19.32
CA LEU A 8 -1.41 -0.76 -18.39
C LEU A 8 -0.99 -1.27 -17.01
N PRO A 9 -1.50 -0.66 -15.92
CA PRO A 9 -1.34 -1.21 -14.59
C PRO A 9 -1.77 -2.69 -14.55
N PRO A 10 -1.17 -3.50 -13.65
CA PRO A 10 -1.58 -4.89 -13.45
C PRO A 10 -3.10 -5.01 -13.34
N ALA A 11 -3.70 -6.08 -13.86
CA ALA A 11 -5.15 -6.21 -13.94
C ALA A 11 -5.88 -6.00 -12.60
N TRP A 12 -5.24 -6.36 -11.49
CA TRP A 12 -5.74 -6.16 -10.12
C TRP A 12 -5.65 -4.71 -9.60
N LEU A 13 -5.01 -3.80 -10.35
CA LEU A 13 -4.74 -2.40 -10.02
C LEU A 13 -5.42 -1.41 -10.97
N ARG A 14 -6.02 -1.87 -12.08
CA ARG A 14 -6.58 -1.01 -13.15
C ARG A 14 -7.74 -0.12 -12.71
N ASP A 15 -8.46 -0.51 -11.65
CA ASP A 15 -9.57 0.26 -11.10
C ASP A 15 -9.13 1.32 -10.06
N TYR A 16 -7.83 1.36 -9.73
CA TYR A 16 -7.26 2.18 -8.67
C TYR A 16 -6.84 3.57 -9.19
N ALA A 17 -7.81 4.39 -9.62
CA ALA A 17 -7.52 5.66 -10.32
C ALA A 17 -7.67 6.93 -9.46
N THR A 18 -8.22 6.88 -8.24
CA THR A 18 -8.44 8.13 -7.47
C THR A 18 -8.41 7.89 -5.97
N ILE A 19 -7.27 8.20 -5.35
CA ILE A 19 -7.08 8.24 -3.89
C ILE A 19 -7.40 9.66 -3.44
N GLU A 20 -8.67 10.05 -3.51
CA GLU A 20 -9.15 11.22 -2.77
C GLU A 20 -9.69 10.71 -1.44
N ALA A 21 -8.78 10.57 -0.47
CA ALA A 21 -9.01 10.24 0.94
C ALA A 21 -10.02 9.10 1.26
N ASP A 22 -10.11 8.06 0.42
CA ASP A 22 -10.86 6.86 0.78
C ASP A 22 -9.94 5.91 1.58
N ILE A 23 -9.93 6.10 2.90
CA ILE A 23 -9.14 5.30 3.85
C ILE A 23 -9.48 3.81 3.74
N GLY A 24 -10.73 3.48 3.42
CA GLY A 24 -11.17 2.10 3.16
C GLY A 24 -10.48 1.50 1.93
N ARG A 25 -10.32 2.28 0.86
CA ARG A 25 -9.57 1.84 -0.33
C ARG A 25 -8.08 1.68 -0.09
N MET A 26 -7.49 2.44 0.83
CA MET A 26 -6.07 2.28 1.16
C MET A 26 -5.81 1.00 1.97
N GLU A 27 -6.74 0.62 2.85
CA GLU A 27 -6.70 -0.69 3.54
C GLU A 27 -6.91 -1.85 2.59
N GLU A 28 -7.92 -1.75 1.73
CA GLU A 28 -8.21 -2.79 0.76
C GLU A 28 -7.03 -2.99 -0.20
N PHE A 29 -6.39 -1.88 -0.61
CA PHE A 29 -5.18 -1.91 -1.41
C PHE A 29 -4.01 -2.59 -0.66
N ALA A 30 -3.76 -2.22 0.60
CA ALA A 30 -2.70 -2.82 1.40
C ALA A 30 -2.92 -4.33 1.59
N ALA A 31 -4.16 -4.74 1.87
CA ALA A 31 -4.52 -6.14 2.05
C ALA A 31 -4.38 -6.95 0.75
N LYS A 32 -4.80 -6.39 -0.40
CA LYS A 32 -4.62 -7.03 -1.71
C LYS A 32 -3.14 -7.18 -2.05
N LEU A 33 -2.33 -6.17 -1.76
CA LEU A 33 -0.91 -6.18 -2.01
C LEU A 33 -0.17 -7.23 -1.17
N ASP A 34 -0.50 -7.32 0.12
CA ASP A 34 0.06 -8.35 1.01
C ASP A 34 -0.36 -9.77 0.58
N ALA A 35 -1.63 -9.94 0.21
CA ALA A 35 -2.13 -11.21 -0.31
C ALA A 35 -1.40 -11.64 -1.59
N GLU A 36 -1.19 -10.73 -2.54
CA GLU A 36 -0.44 -11.02 -3.77
C GLU A 36 1.00 -11.46 -3.47
N VAL A 37 1.68 -10.75 -2.55
CA VAL A 37 3.04 -11.12 -2.13
C VAL A 37 3.06 -12.50 -1.46
N ARG A 38 2.10 -12.78 -0.56
CA ARG A 38 2.07 -14.01 0.23
C ARG A 38 1.63 -15.23 -0.58
N ASP A 39 0.58 -15.09 -1.38
CA ASP A 39 -0.08 -16.20 -2.06
C ASP A 39 0.48 -16.48 -3.46
N ASN A 40 1.00 -15.45 -4.14
CA ASN A 40 1.51 -15.60 -5.51
C ASN A 40 3.03 -15.43 -5.58
N PHE A 41 3.59 -14.33 -5.08
CA PHE A 41 5.02 -14.06 -5.27
C PHE A 41 5.91 -14.98 -4.42
N ALA A 42 5.71 -15.01 -3.09
CA ALA A 42 6.58 -15.70 -2.15
C ALA A 42 6.76 -17.22 -2.43
N PRO A 43 5.74 -17.99 -2.85
CA PRO A 43 5.91 -19.40 -3.22
C PRO A 43 6.84 -19.62 -4.42
N HIS A 44 7.01 -18.62 -5.29
CA HIS A 44 7.79 -18.74 -6.52
C HIS A 44 9.20 -18.15 -6.41
N VAL A 45 9.48 -17.28 -5.42
CA VAL A 45 10.79 -16.61 -5.26
C VAL A 45 11.95 -17.61 -5.16
N ALA A 46 11.83 -18.65 -4.34
CA ALA A 46 12.91 -19.62 -4.15
C ALA A 46 13.28 -20.32 -5.47
N ARG A 47 12.28 -20.72 -6.25
CA ARG A 47 12.49 -21.35 -7.55
C ARG A 47 13.16 -20.38 -8.54
N ILE A 48 12.70 -19.13 -8.59
CA ILE A 48 13.29 -18.12 -9.47
C ILE A 48 14.76 -17.90 -9.10
N TYR A 49 15.07 -17.80 -7.81
CA TYR A 49 16.44 -17.66 -7.34
C TYR A 49 17.31 -18.86 -7.73
N ASP A 50 16.81 -20.08 -7.53
CA ASP A 50 17.50 -21.31 -7.94
C ASP A 50 17.76 -21.34 -9.45
N ASP A 51 16.76 -21.01 -10.27
CA ASP A 51 16.87 -20.99 -11.73
C ASP A 51 17.89 -19.93 -12.21
N MET A 52 18.02 -18.81 -11.48
CA MET A 52 18.92 -17.69 -11.83
C MET A 52 20.33 -17.84 -11.26
N SER A 53 20.54 -18.70 -10.27
CA SER A 53 21.83 -18.96 -9.63
C SER A 53 22.54 -20.22 -10.15
N VAL A 54 22.00 -20.85 -11.19
CA VAL A 54 22.61 -22.02 -11.85
C VAL A 54 24.01 -21.68 -12.35
N ASP A 55 24.99 -22.47 -11.91
CA ASP A 55 26.35 -22.38 -12.45
C ASP A 55 26.37 -22.85 -13.91
N LEU A 56 26.70 -21.91 -14.80
CA LEU A 56 26.96 -22.20 -16.20
C LEU A 56 28.36 -22.81 -16.37
N PRO A 57 28.55 -23.72 -17.35
CA PRO A 57 29.86 -24.26 -17.65
C PRO A 57 30.84 -23.16 -18.07
N ASN A 58 32.11 -23.32 -17.73
CA ASN A 58 33.16 -22.41 -18.14
C ASN A 58 33.25 -22.32 -19.68
N ALA A 59 33.54 -21.12 -20.18
CA ALA A 59 33.88 -20.94 -21.58
C ALA A 59 35.15 -21.74 -21.93
N HIS A 60 35.22 -22.21 -23.18
CA HIS A 60 36.47 -22.75 -23.73
C HIS A 60 37.47 -21.61 -23.92
N ASP A 61 38.74 -21.82 -23.57
CA ASP A 61 39.78 -20.77 -23.55
C ASP A 61 40.00 -20.08 -24.92
N ASP A 62 39.66 -20.78 -26.01
CA ASP A 62 39.77 -20.28 -27.38
C ASP A 62 38.71 -19.20 -27.73
N PHE A 63 37.71 -18.97 -26.88
CA PHE A 63 36.62 -18.01 -27.09
C PHE A 63 36.50 -17.02 -25.92
N PRO A 64 37.42 -16.05 -25.80
CA PRO A 64 37.42 -15.09 -24.69
C PRO A 64 36.15 -14.22 -24.64
N GLU A 65 35.49 -13.98 -25.77
CA GLU A 65 34.21 -13.28 -25.85
C GLU A 65 33.07 -14.07 -25.18
N LEU A 66 33.11 -15.41 -25.29
CA LEU A 66 32.14 -16.27 -24.61
C LEU A 66 32.34 -16.22 -23.09
N GLY A 67 33.59 -16.20 -22.62
CA GLY A 67 33.90 -16.00 -21.20
C GLY A 67 33.34 -14.68 -20.68
N SER A 68 33.62 -13.59 -21.39
CA SER A 68 33.11 -12.25 -21.04
C SER A 68 31.58 -12.19 -21.03
N PHE A 69 30.93 -12.87 -21.99
CA PHE A 69 29.47 -12.98 -22.02
C PHE A 69 28.91 -13.74 -20.82
N LEU A 70 29.50 -14.89 -20.47
CA LEU A 70 29.05 -15.70 -19.33
C LEU A 70 29.22 -14.96 -18.00
N ASP A 71 30.30 -14.19 -17.83
CA ASP A 71 30.52 -13.36 -16.65
C ASP A 71 29.45 -12.27 -16.52
N ALA A 72 29.21 -11.52 -17.60
CA ALA A 72 28.18 -10.48 -17.64
C ALA A 72 26.77 -11.06 -17.43
N HIS A 73 26.50 -12.23 -18.01
CA HIS A 73 25.26 -12.95 -17.82
C HIS A 73 25.05 -13.36 -16.35
N ARG A 74 26.07 -13.95 -15.71
CA ARG A 74 26.02 -14.34 -14.30
C ARG A 74 25.78 -13.15 -13.40
N ALA A 75 26.48 -12.04 -13.62
CA ALA A 75 26.29 -10.81 -12.86
C ALA A 75 24.85 -10.30 -12.99
N SER A 76 24.33 -10.22 -14.23
CA SER A 76 22.97 -9.76 -14.49
C SER A 76 21.90 -10.67 -13.86
N ALA A 77 22.15 -11.99 -13.85
CA ALA A 77 21.25 -12.97 -13.25
C ALA A 77 21.22 -12.83 -11.72
N LEU A 78 22.37 -12.63 -11.07
CA LEU A 78 22.44 -12.39 -9.62
C LEU A 78 21.77 -11.06 -9.24
N ASP A 79 22.07 -9.97 -9.94
CA ASP A 79 21.47 -8.66 -9.69
C ASP A 79 19.94 -8.70 -9.81
N THR A 80 19.44 -9.45 -10.80
CA THR A 80 18.00 -9.61 -11.01
C THR A 80 17.37 -10.49 -9.91
N ALA A 81 18.05 -11.55 -9.48
CA ALA A 81 17.57 -12.40 -8.40
C ALA A 81 17.47 -11.62 -7.07
N ASP A 82 18.47 -10.79 -6.78
CA ASP A 82 18.48 -9.90 -5.61
C ASP A 82 17.34 -8.87 -5.69
N LEU A 83 17.12 -8.25 -6.85
CA LEU A 83 16.01 -7.30 -7.05
C LEU A 83 14.65 -7.95 -6.77
N ILE A 84 14.43 -9.16 -7.26
CA ILE A 84 13.20 -9.94 -7.02
C ILE A 84 13.04 -10.24 -5.53
N TYR A 85 14.13 -10.60 -4.85
CA TYR A 85 14.10 -10.83 -3.41
C TYR A 85 13.72 -9.56 -2.63
N PHE A 86 14.33 -8.42 -2.94
CA PHE A 86 14.03 -7.13 -2.29
C PHE A 86 12.63 -6.60 -2.61
N TYR A 87 12.10 -6.90 -3.80
CA TYR A 87 10.74 -6.51 -4.18
C TYR A 87 9.70 -7.04 -3.20
N ARG A 88 9.85 -8.28 -2.72
CA ARG A 88 8.97 -8.85 -1.68
C ARG A 88 9.00 -8.04 -0.40
N GLU A 89 10.18 -7.69 0.09
CA GLU A 89 10.36 -6.96 1.34
C GLU A 89 9.81 -5.54 1.24
N ALA A 90 10.16 -4.82 0.17
CA ALA A 90 9.68 -3.46 -0.07
C ALA A 90 8.15 -3.40 -0.19
N THR A 91 7.56 -4.39 -0.86
CA THR A 91 6.11 -4.47 -1.04
C THR A 91 5.38 -4.74 0.29
N GLY A 92 5.92 -5.65 1.12
CA GLY A 92 5.38 -5.90 2.47
C GLY A 92 5.51 -4.69 3.40
N ALA A 93 6.64 -3.96 3.33
CA ALA A 93 6.83 -2.72 4.06
C ALA A 93 5.82 -1.64 3.63
N PHE A 94 5.53 -1.53 2.33
CA PHE A 94 4.53 -0.58 1.83
C PHE A 94 3.11 -0.94 2.27
N ALA A 95 2.73 -2.23 2.22
CA ALA A 95 1.44 -2.69 2.74
C ALA A 95 1.29 -2.37 4.24
N THR A 96 2.35 -2.61 5.03
CA THR A 96 2.39 -2.31 6.47
C THR A 96 2.23 -0.80 6.73
N ALA A 97 2.93 0.04 5.97
CA ALA A 97 2.83 1.48 6.08
C ALA A 97 1.44 1.99 5.73
N ALA A 98 0.84 1.50 4.64
CA ALA A 98 -0.52 1.84 4.23
C ALA A 98 -1.56 1.46 5.30
N GLY A 99 -1.45 0.26 5.89
CA GLY A 99 -2.32 -0.16 7.01
C GLY A 99 -2.10 0.64 8.31
N THR A 100 -0.87 1.07 8.58
CA THR A 100 -0.58 1.94 9.72
C THR A 100 -1.23 3.31 9.55
N VAL A 101 -1.06 3.92 8.37
CA VAL A 101 -1.65 5.23 8.05
C VAL A 101 -3.18 5.15 8.11
N SER A 102 -3.78 4.13 7.50
CA SER A 102 -5.24 4.00 7.51
C SER A 102 -5.83 3.85 8.92
N ALA A 103 -5.16 3.08 9.78
CA ALA A 103 -5.58 2.91 11.17
C ALA A 103 -5.50 4.23 11.96
N GLN A 104 -4.44 5.01 11.75
CA GLN A 104 -4.31 6.33 12.38
C GLN A 104 -5.42 7.28 11.94
N TYR A 105 -5.73 7.32 10.64
CA TYR A 105 -6.82 8.15 10.11
C TYR A 105 -8.20 7.73 10.64
N ARG A 106 -8.52 6.42 10.65
CA ARG A 106 -9.76 5.91 11.24
C ARG A 106 -9.94 6.36 12.68
N ASN A 107 -8.87 6.26 13.48
CA ASN A 107 -8.90 6.65 14.89
C ASN A 107 -9.13 8.16 15.06
N ALA A 108 -8.52 8.98 14.21
CA ALA A 108 -8.72 10.43 14.22
C ALA A 108 -10.16 10.81 13.85
N ASP A 109 -10.74 10.18 12.83
CA ASP A 109 -12.13 10.44 12.41
C ASP A 109 -13.15 9.99 13.47
N ALA A 110 -12.91 8.83 14.10
CA ALA A 110 -13.73 8.35 15.20
C ALA A 110 -13.70 9.32 16.40
N PHE A 111 -12.51 9.85 16.72
CA PHE A 111 -12.34 10.85 17.78
C PHE A 111 -13.05 12.17 17.44
N ALA A 112 -12.88 12.67 16.21
CA ALA A 112 -13.56 13.88 15.75
C ALA A 112 -15.09 13.73 15.78
N THR A 113 -15.60 12.57 15.35
CA THR A 113 -17.03 12.23 15.39
C THR A 113 -17.58 12.24 16.81
N ALA A 114 -16.85 11.62 17.76
CA ALA A 114 -17.24 11.62 19.17
C ALA A 114 -17.30 13.06 19.72
N ARG A 115 -16.31 13.89 19.40
CA ARG A 115 -16.26 15.29 19.86
C ARG A 115 -17.41 16.12 19.31
N VAL A 116 -17.75 15.97 18.02
CA VAL A 116 -18.90 16.64 17.40
C VAL A 116 -20.21 16.17 18.05
N SER A 117 -20.37 14.88 18.32
CA SER A 117 -21.52 14.35 19.06
C SER A 117 -21.65 15.00 20.44
N ASP A 118 -20.54 15.13 21.18
CA ASP A 118 -20.57 15.75 22.51
C ASP A 118 -20.92 17.24 22.46
N VAL A 119 -20.39 17.98 21.48
CA VAL A 119 -20.77 19.38 21.24
C VAL A 119 -22.26 19.48 20.90
N ASN A 120 -22.77 18.63 20.01
CA ASN A 120 -24.19 18.62 19.66
C ASN A 120 -25.08 18.26 20.86
N LYS A 121 -24.68 17.31 21.70
CA LYS A 121 -25.37 17.00 22.96
C LYS A 121 -25.39 18.20 23.91
N ALA A 122 -24.25 18.88 24.07
CA ALA A 122 -24.15 20.07 24.91
C ALA A 122 -25.03 21.21 24.40
N LEU A 123 -25.02 21.47 23.08
CA LEU A 123 -25.88 22.47 22.42
C LEU A 123 -27.36 22.14 22.57
N ASN A 124 -27.76 20.87 22.40
CA ASN A 124 -29.14 20.43 22.57
C ASN A 124 -29.61 20.56 24.03
N ALA A 125 -28.74 20.26 25.00
CA ALA A 125 -29.03 20.45 26.42
C ALA A 125 -29.20 21.93 26.80
N THR A 126 -28.48 22.85 26.14
CA THR A 126 -28.62 24.29 26.36
C THR A 126 -29.84 24.89 25.64
N SER A 127 -30.19 24.38 24.46
CA SER A 127 -31.40 24.83 23.73
C SER A 127 -32.71 24.32 24.34
N ALA A 128 -32.68 23.16 25.02
CA ALA A 128 -33.77 22.72 25.89
C ALA A 128 -33.93 23.59 27.17
N ALA A 129 -32.93 24.42 27.49
CA ALA A 129 -32.92 25.31 28.64
C ALA A 129 -33.22 26.79 28.29
N MET A 130 -33.92 27.06 27.18
CA MET A 130 -34.45 28.41 26.94
C MET A 130 -35.40 28.79 28.09
N PRO A 131 -35.19 29.94 28.77
CA PRO A 131 -36.11 30.43 29.78
C PRO A 131 -37.49 30.69 29.16
N VAL A 132 -38.53 30.19 29.82
CA VAL A 132 -39.93 30.42 29.46
C VAL A 132 -40.17 31.93 29.33
N PRO A 133 -40.79 32.44 28.25
CA PRO A 133 -41.10 33.86 28.10
C PRO A 133 -42.04 34.33 29.22
N GLY A 134 -41.47 34.98 30.24
CA GLY A 134 -42.19 35.48 31.41
C GLY A 134 -41.36 36.44 32.25
N TRP A 135 -40.34 37.08 31.67
CA TRP A 135 -39.62 38.15 32.35
C TRP A 135 -40.53 39.38 32.42
N ASN A 136 -41.06 39.67 33.60
CA ASN A 136 -41.65 40.95 33.92
C ASN A 136 -40.56 41.82 34.57
N ALA A 137 -40.33 43.01 34.02
CA ALA A 137 -39.45 44.01 34.63
C ALA A 137 -39.98 44.37 36.03
N PRO A 138 -39.11 44.67 37.02
CA PRO A 138 -39.56 45.19 38.30
C PRO A 138 -40.09 46.62 38.12
N ASP A 139 -41.28 46.87 38.67
CA ASP A 139 -41.99 48.15 38.62
C ASP A 139 -41.15 49.30 39.19
N ALA A 140 -41.16 50.44 38.48
CA ALA A 140 -40.61 51.72 38.93
C ALA A 140 -41.70 52.59 39.58
#